data_AF-A0AAV5FTC1-F1
#
_entry.id   AF-A0AAV5FTC1-F1
#
_cell.length_a   1.000
_cell.length_b   1.000
_cell.length_c   1.000
_cell.angle_alpha   90.00
_cell.angle_beta   90.00
_cell.angle_gamma   90.00
#
_symmetry.space_group_name_H-M   'P 1'
#
loop_
_entity.id
_entity.type
_entity.pdbx_description
1 polymer ?
#
loop_
_entity_poly.entity_id
_entity_poly.type
_entity_poly.pdbx_seq_one_letter_code
_entity_poly.pdbx_strand_id
1 'polypeptide(L)'
;MGVDACMQVLEKLQEKCSSNNRSYPAMYSSIVGGIILDPAMMVIPMDDHMVHRGHGVFDTAMIMDGCLYELDAHLDRFLRSAATARIIHPPFFPNSSSGSEQEKEKLRSILVQMTAASGCRKGSIRYWLSSGPGDFLLSSSGCSPTPAFYAVVIASDYEQCRDEGVKAVTTSVPMKPPLFATTKNVNYLPNVLSIMDAEDRGAFASVWVDEQGFVAEGPMVNVAFLTPHRELVLPVFDNILAGCTAKRMLALAPKLDGVLQLTGGVSNRKITVHEARRCVEMAFVGSGLPVLPIVEWDGQPVGDGKVGPVMLALSDLLWEDMKSGPHRIPVPYY
;
A
#
# COMPACT_ATOMS: atom_id res chain seq x y z
N MET A 1 -13.43 43.10 -8.08
CA MET A 1 -12.13 42.83 -7.43
C MET A 1 -12.01 41.40 -6.91
N GLY A 2 -13.03 40.79 -6.28
CA GLY A 2 -12.92 39.41 -5.75
C GLY A 2 -12.93 38.26 -6.77
N VAL A 3 -13.79 38.31 -7.80
CA VAL A 3 -13.89 37.24 -8.82
C VAL A 3 -12.64 37.16 -9.69
N ASP A 4 -12.10 38.31 -10.06
CA ASP A 4 -10.88 38.45 -10.87
C ASP A 4 -9.66 37.84 -10.15
N ALA A 5 -9.56 38.04 -8.84
CA ALA A 5 -8.48 37.47 -8.04
C ALA A 5 -8.58 35.94 -7.91
N CYS A 6 -9.79 35.38 -7.76
CA CYS A 6 -9.99 33.93 -7.72
C CYS A 6 -9.64 33.26 -9.05
N MET A 7 -10.05 33.85 -10.17
CA MET A 7 -9.72 33.35 -11.51
C MET A 7 -8.21 33.37 -11.75
N GLN A 8 -7.53 34.46 -11.38
CA GLN A 8 -6.07 34.56 -11.48
C GLN A 8 -5.32 33.53 -10.62
N VAL A 9 -5.86 33.15 -9.45
CA VAL A 9 -5.27 32.10 -8.62
C VAL A 9 -5.47 30.72 -9.26
N LEU A 10 -6.66 30.45 -9.79
CA LEU A 10 -6.96 29.19 -10.45
C LEU A 10 -6.09 29.00 -11.71
N GLU A 11 -5.97 30.02 -12.54
CA GLU A 11 -5.10 30.02 -13.73
C GLU A 11 -3.64 29.72 -13.35
N LYS A 12 -3.12 30.38 -12.32
CA LYS A 12 -1.75 30.12 -11.82
C LYS A 12 -1.57 28.70 -11.27
N LEU A 13 -2.60 28.12 -10.66
CA LEU A 13 -2.55 26.73 -10.18
C LEU A 13 -2.56 25.76 -11.37
N GLN A 14 -3.41 26.00 -12.36
CA GLN A 14 -3.48 25.19 -13.58
C GLN A 14 -2.16 25.23 -14.34
N GLU A 15 -1.57 26.40 -14.56
CA GLU A 15 -0.26 26.55 -15.21
C GLU A 15 0.84 25.74 -14.50
N LYS A 16 0.90 25.80 -13.16
CA LYS A 16 1.85 25.01 -12.36
C LYS A 16 1.61 23.51 -12.49
N CYS A 17 0.35 23.09 -12.47
CA CYS A 17 -0.01 21.68 -12.61
C CYS A 17 0.36 21.14 -14.00
N SER A 18 0.11 21.89 -15.08
CA SER A 18 0.47 21.49 -16.44
C SER A 18 1.97 21.33 -16.66
N SER A 19 2.82 22.04 -15.90
CA SER A 19 4.27 21.92 -15.99
C SER A 19 4.83 20.66 -15.34
N ASN A 20 4.08 20.05 -14.41
CA ASN A 20 4.44 18.80 -13.77
C ASN A 20 3.83 17.64 -14.55
N ASN A 21 4.67 16.85 -15.22
CA ASN A 21 4.29 15.70 -16.06
C ASN A 21 3.69 14.51 -15.26
N ARG A 22 2.93 14.77 -14.19
CA ARG A 22 2.37 13.76 -13.28
C ARG A 22 0.93 13.45 -13.68
N SER A 23 0.68 12.19 -14.04
CA SER A 23 -0.66 11.70 -14.39
C SER A 23 -1.42 11.22 -13.15
N TYR A 24 -2.04 12.15 -12.43
CA TYR A 24 -3.10 11.85 -11.47
C TYR A 24 -4.46 12.16 -12.13
N PRO A 25 -5.05 11.23 -12.88
CA PRO A 25 -6.18 11.54 -13.77
C PRO A 25 -7.51 11.79 -13.05
N ALA A 26 -7.64 11.40 -11.78
CA ALA A 26 -8.83 11.68 -10.99
C ALA A 26 -8.53 11.66 -9.48
N MET A 27 -9.27 12.48 -8.74
CA MET A 27 -9.36 12.45 -7.28
C MET A 27 -10.84 12.42 -6.86
N TYR A 28 -11.19 11.69 -5.82
CA TYR A 28 -12.45 11.88 -5.11
C TYR A 28 -12.20 12.63 -3.80
N SER A 29 -13.09 13.57 -3.46
CA SER A 29 -13.07 14.27 -2.17
C SER A 29 -14.47 14.30 -1.58
N SER A 30 -14.65 13.77 -0.37
CA SER A 30 -15.93 13.88 0.36
C SER A 30 -16.22 15.31 0.83
N ILE A 31 -15.19 16.16 0.96
CA ILE A 31 -15.34 17.58 1.30
C ILE A 31 -16.00 18.35 0.15
N VAL A 32 -15.57 18.06 -1.08
CA VAL A 32 -16.19 18.62 -2.29
C VAL A 32 -17.48 17.86 -2.64
N GLY A 33 -17.57 16.59 -2.25
CA GLY A 33 -18.72 15.72 -2.53
C GLY A 33 -18.70 15.09 -3.93
N GLY A 34 -17.53 14.97 -4.58
CA GLY A 34 -17.47 14.53 -5.97
C GLY A 34 -16.09 14.11 -6.48
N ILE A 35 -16.08 13.70 -7.75
CA ILE A 35 -14.87 13.36 -8.52
C ILE A 35 -14.34 14.64 -9.17
N ILE A 36 -13.04 14.86 -9.02
CA ILE A 36 -12.29 16.01 -9.49
C ILE A 36 -11.31 15.48 -10.55
N LEU A 37 -11.38 16.05 -11.75
CA LEU A 37 -10.48 15.71 -12.87
C LEU A 37 -9.41 16.76 -13.11
N ASP A 38 -9.61 17.99 -12.65
CA ASP A 38 -8.62 19.06 -12.74
C ASP A 38 -7.59 18.91 -11.61
N PRO A 39 -6.30 18.63 -11.91
CA PRO A 39 -5.26 18.50 -10.89
C PRO A 39 -5.10 19.75 -10.00
N ALA A 40 -5.41 20.94 -10.51
CA ALA A 40 -5.34 22.18 -9.72
C ALA A 40 -6.37 22.20 -8.57
N MET A 41 -7.44 21.43 -8.70
CA MET A 41 -8.52 21.31 -7.73
C MET A 41 -8.36 20.10 -6.80
N MET A 42 -7.31 19.30 -6.98
CA MET A 42 -7.00 18.15 -6.13
C MET A 42 -6.36 18.62 -4.80
N VAL A 43 -7.18 19.22 -3.95
CA VAL A 43 -6.75 19.85 -2.69
C VAL A 43 -7.30 19.14 -1.46
N ILE A 44 -6.54 19.23 -0.37
CA ILE A 44 -6.94 18.80 0.97
C ILE A 44 -6.96 20.04 1.88
N PRO A 45 -7.99 20.23 2.73
CA PRO A 45 -8.03 21.32 3.69
C PRO A 45 -6.81 21.28 4.64
N MET A 46 -6.19 22.43 4.88
CA MET A 46 -5.01 22.52 5.76
C MET A 46 -5.34 22.17 7.22
N ASP A 47 -6.57 22.42 7.63
CA ASP A 47 -7.16 22.12 8.92
C ASP A 47 -7.70 20.68 9.05
N ASP A 48 -7.49 19.84 8.02
CA ASP A 48 -7.76 18.41 8.11
C ASP A 48 -6.76 17.73 9.07
N HIS A 49 -7.27 17.03 10.08
CA HIS A 49 -6.46 16.48 11.18
C HIS A 49 -5.38 15.50 10.71
N MET A 50 -5.61 14.81 9.57
CA MET A 50 -4.61 13.97 8.94
C MET A 50 -3.37 14.77 8.51
N VAL A 51 -3.55 16.01 8.05
CA VAL A 51 -2.47 16.86 7.53
C VAL A 51 -1.57 17.36 8.65
N HIS A 52 -2.14 17.88 9.74
CA HIS A 52 -1.36 18.55 10.79
C HIS A 52 -1.16 17.72 12.07
N ARG A 53 -1.78 16.53 12.18
CA ARG A 53 -1.60 15.58 13.30
C ARG A 53 -1.34 14.13 12.89
N GLY A 54 -1.53 13.76 11.62
CA GLY A 54 -1.38 12.38 11.19
C GLY A 54 -2.52 11.46 11.64
N HIS A 55 -3.69 11.99 12.03
CA HIS A 55 -4.87 11.21 12.42
C HIS A 55 -5.65 10.75 11.17
N GLY A 56 -5.06 9.80 10.45
CA GLY A 56 -5.66 9.23 9.25
C GLY A 56 -5.11 7.85 8.91
N VAL A 57 -5.90 7.12 8.12
CA VAL A 57 -5.55 5.81 7.57
C VAL A 57 -5.61 5.81 6.06
N PHE A 58 -4.93 4.86 5.43
CA PHE A 58 -4.94 4.74 3.98
C PHE A 58 -4.81 3.29 3.52
N ASP A 59 -5.26 3.02 2.29
CA ASP A 59 -4.94 1.78 1.60
C ASP A 59 -4.72 2.03 0.10
N THR A 60 -4.31 1.00 -0.63
CA THR A 60 -3.98 1.08 -2.06
C THR A 60 -4.36 -0.22 -2.74
N ALA A 61 -5.11 -0.15 -3.84
CA ALA A 61 -5.43 -1.29 -4.69
C ALA A 61 -4.92 -1.05 -6.11
N MET A 62 -4.53 -2.11 -6.81
CA MET A 62 -3.96 -2.00 -8.16
C MET A 62 -5.04 -1.99 -9.23
N ILE A 63 -4.80 -1.23 -10.29
CA ILE A 63 -5.59 -1.24 -11.53
C ILE A 63 -4.78 -2.04 -12.56
N MET A 64 -5.28 -3.21 -12.94
CA MET A 64 -4.66 -4.11 -13.92
C MET A 64 -5.66 -4.50 -15.01
N ASP A 65 -5.32 -4.20 -16.26
CA ASP A 65 -6.15 -4.49 -17.44
C ASP A 65 -7.59 -4.01 -17.28
N GLY A 66 -7.74 -2.81 -16.72
CA GLY A 66 -9.05 -2.19 -16.47
C GLY A 66 -9.81 -2.72 -15.25
N CYS A 67 -9.23 -3.61 -14.43
CA CYS A 67 -9.87 -4.14 -13.23
C CYS A 67 -9.16 -3.67 -11.96
N LEU A 68 -9.92 -3.49 -10.88
CA LEU A 68 -9.38 -3.31 -9.53
C LEU A 68 -9.13 -4.67 -8.89
N TYR A 69 -7.88 -4.97 -8.54
CA TYR A 69 -7.48 -6.26 -7.99
C TYR A 69 -7.51 -6.27 -6.46
N GLU A 70 -8.08 -7.33 -5.88
CA GLU A 70 -8.25 -7.58 -4.43
C GLU A 70 -8.88 -6.41 -3.64
N LEU A 71 -9.65 -5.53 -4.30
CA LEU A 71 -10.20 -4.32 -3.69
C LEU A 71 -10.95 -4.62 -2.38
N ASP A 72 -11.71 -5.71 -2.34
CA ASP A 72 -12.45 -6.09 -1.15
C ASP A 72 -11.57 -6.42 0.05
N ALA A 73 -10.45 -7.13 -0.18
CA ALA A 73 -9.50 -7.44 0.88
C ALA A 73 -8.79 -6.18 1.40
N HIS A 74 -8.50 -5.25 0.49
CA HIS A 74 -7.96 -3.94 0.83
C HIS A 74 -8.96 -3.07 1.60
N LEU A 75 -10.24 -3.05 1.21
CA LEU A 75 -11.30 -2.35 1.95
C LEU A 75 -11.51 -2.94 3.34
N ASP A 76 -11.46 -4.27 3.50
CA ASP A 76 -11.56 -4.90 4.81
C ASP A 76 -10.42 -4.47 5.74
N ARG A 77 -9.19 -4.36 5.21
CA ARG A 77 -8.05 -3.87 5.99
C ARG A 77 -8.16 -2.37 6.27
N PHE A 78 -8.65 -1.59 5.32
CA PHE A 78 -8.86 -0.16 5.46
C PHE A 78 -9.86 0.15 6.59
N LEU A 79 -11.01 -0.54 6.61
CA LEU A 79 -12.02 -0.38 7.66
C LEU A 79 -11.53 -0.84 9.03
N ARG A 80 -10.77 -1.95 9.10
CA ARG A 80 -10.11 -2.34 10.35
C ARG A 80 -9.12 -1.29 10.83
N SER A 81 -8.32 -0.71 9.92
CA SER A 81 -7.36 0.34 10.26
C SER A 81 -8.07 1.59 10.78
N ALA A 82 -9.17 1.99 10.14
CA ALA A 82 -10.01 3.11 10.58
C ALA A 82 -10.58 2.88 11.99
N ALA A 83 -11.09 1.68 12.26
CA ALA A 83 -11.60 1.30 13.57
C ALA A 83 -10.50 1.38 14.65
N THR A 84 -9.30 0.87 14.37
CA THR A 84 -8.14 0.98 15.28
C THR A 84 -7.74 2.44 15.52
N ALA A 85 -7.80 3.28 14.48
CA ALA A 85 -7.54 4.72 14.57
C ALA A 85 -8.69 5.53 15.20
N ARG A 86 -9.80 4.88 15.57
CA ARG A 86 -11.02 5.52 16.11
C ARG A 86 -11.61 6.58 15.18
N ILE A 87 -11.50 6.36 13.87
CA ILE A 87 -12.19 7.17 12.86
C ILE A 87 -13.47 6.42 12.52
N ILE A 88 -14.56 6.81 13.17
CA ILE A 88 -15.80 6.04 13.23
C ILE A 88 -16.72 6.47 12.08
N HIS A 89 -17.16 5.48 11.28
CA HIS A 89 -18.04 5.58 10.11
C HIS A 89 -17.49 6.45 8.95
N PRO A 90 -17.40 5.92 7.72
CA PRO A 90 -17.15 6.76 6.55
C PRO A 90 -18.17 7.92 6.47
N PRO A 91 -17.81 9.05 5.82
CA PRO A 91 -18.62 10.28 5.78
C PRO A 91 -20.09 10.12 5.37
N PHE A 92 -20.40 9.00 4.72
CA PHE A 92 -21.70 8.70 4.12
C PHE A 92 -22.72 8.15 5.12
N PHE A 93 -22.33 7.87 6.37
CA PHE A 93 -23.20 7.29 7.40
C PHE A 93 -23.14 8.07 8.73
N PRO A 94 -23.53 9.37 8.77
CA PRO A 94 -23.32 10.22 9.95
C PRO A 94 -24.17 9.86 11.19
N ASN A 95 -25.13 8.92 11.10
CA ASN A 95 -26.06 8.60 12.19
C ASN A 95 -26.49 7.11 12.24
N SER A 96 -25.78 6.19 11.58
CA SER A 96 -26.32 4.84 11.34
C SER A 96 -25.59 3.72 12.08
N SER A 97 -26.39 2.78 12.60
CA SER A 97 -26.05 1.39 12.87
C SER A 97 -25.83 0.58 11.56
N SER A 98 -25.23 1.20 10.54
CA SER A 98 -24.92 0.57 9.27
C SER A 98 -23.88 -0.53 9.48
N GLY A 99 -24.15 -1.72 8.95
CA GLY A 99 -23.19 -2.82 9.00
C GLY A 99 -21.97 -2.50 8.13
N SER A 100 -20.81 -3.05 8.49
CA SER A 100 -19.53 -2.88 7.78
C SER A 100 -19.63 -3.12 6.26
N GLU A 101 -20.58 -3.96 5.82
CA GLU A 101 -20.79 -4.27 4.40
C GLU A 101 -21.40 -3.10 3.60
N GLN A 102 -22.30 -2.31 4.19
CA GLN A 102 -22.90 -1.16 3.49
C GLN A 102 -21.88 -0.04 3.31
N GLU A 103 -21.02 0.16 4.31
CA GLU A 103 -19.89 1.06 4.27
C GLU A 103 -18.89 0.65 3.20
N LYS A 104 -18.53 -0.64 3.18
CA LYS A 104 -17.64 -1.23 2.19
C LYS A 104 -18.19 -1.07 0.76
N GLU A 105 -19.47 -1.37 0.54
CA GLU A 105 -20.10 -1.23 -0.78
C GLU A 105 -20.08 0.23 -1.26
N LYS A 106 -20.35 1.19 -0.37
CA LYS A 106 -20.32 2.61 -0.75
C LYS A 106 -18.91 3.06 -1.14
N LEU A 107 -17.89 2.67 -0.36
CA LEU A 107 -16.49 2.95 -0.69
C LEU A 107 -16.09 2.29 -2.01
N ARG A 108 -16.45 1.01 -2.21
CA ARG A 108 -16.23 0.27 -3.45
C ARG A 108 -16.82 1.01 -4.64
N SER A 109 -18.08 1.41 -4.55
CA SER A 109 -18.79 2.14 -5.61
C SER A 109 -18.08 3.45 -5.99
N ILE A 110 -17.68 4.25 -4.99
CA ILE A 110 -16.94 5.51 -5.22
C ILE A 110 -15.60 5.25 -5.92
N LEU A 111 -14.83 4.28 -5.44
CA LEU A 111 -13.53 3.95 -6.01
C LEU A 111 -13.63 3.43 -7.46
N VAL A 112 -14.64 2.60 -7.75
CA VAL A 112 -14.93 2.12 -9.11
C VAL A 112 -15.33 3.27 -10.03
N GLN A 113 -16.24 4.16 -9.59
CA GLN A 113 -16.68 5.32 -10.38
C GLN A 113 -15.54 6.32 -10.63
N MET A 114 -14.72 6.61 -9.63
CA MET A 114 -13.53 7.44 -9.77
C MET A 114 -12.55 6.84 -10.78
N THR A 115 -12.32 5.52 -10.70
CA THR A 115 -11.44 4.83 -11.65
C THR A 115 -11.99 4.88 -13.06
N ALA A 116 -13.30 4.67 -13.25
CA ALA A 116 -13.95 4.78 -14.56
C ALA A 116 -13.81 6.18 -15.16
N ALA A 117 -14.12 7.23 -14.37
CA ALA A 117 -14.02 8.62 -14.78
C ALA A 117 -12.59 9.05 -15.17
N SER A 118 -11.58 8.40 -14.59
CA SER A 118 -10.17 8.67 -14.89
C SER A 118 -9.69 8.12 -16.24
N GLY A 119 -10.41 7.15 -16.83
CA GLY A 119 -9.97 6.40 -18.01
C GLY A 119 -8.72 5.52 -17.80
N CYS A 120 -8.13 5.51 -16.60
CA CYS A 120 -6.90 4.81 -16.29
C CYS A 120 -7.13 3.30 -16.20
N ARG A 121 -6.45 2.52 -17.07
CA ARG A 121 -6.55 1.05 -17.11
C ARG A 121 -5.39 0.31 -16.47
N LYS A 122 -4.31 1.03 -16.16
CA LYS A 122 -3.09 0.50 -15.53
C LYS A 122 -2.52 1.51 -14.55
N GLY A 123 -2.37 1.10 -13.30
CA GLY A 123 -1.88 1.96 -12.23
C GLY A 123 -2.37 1.50 -10.87
N SER A 124 -2.70 2.45 -10.00
CA SER A 124 -3.29 2.15 -8.69
C SER A 124 -4.32 3.19 -8.28
N ILE A 125 -5.20 2.81 -7.37
CA ILE A 125 -5.96 3.75 -6.57
C ILE A 125 -5.38 3.78 -5.16
N ARG A 126 -5.21 4.98 -4.61
CA ARG A 126 -4.85 5.18 -3.21
C ARG A 126 -5.92 6.02 -2.54
N TYR A 127 -6.31 5.65 -1.34
CA TYR A 127 -7.42 6.29 -0.65
C TYR A 127 -7.17 6.38 0.84
N TRP A 128 -7.70 7.45 1.43
CA TRP A 128 -7.47 7.87 2.80
C TRP A 128 -8.80 8.14 3.52
N LEU A 129 -8.83 7.83 4.81
CA LEU A 129 -9.86 8.27 5.72
C LEU A 129 -9.19 9.09 6.83
N SER A 130 -9.63 10.31 7.01
CA SER A 130 -9.17 11.26 8.02
C SER A 130 -10.27 11.52 9.05
N SER A 131 -9.91 11.88 10.28
CA SER A 131 -10.84 12.47 11.25
C SER A 131 -11.53 13.74 10.73
N GLY A 132 -10.98 14.36 9.68
CA GLY A 132 -11.58 15.46 8.93
C GLY A 132 -11.10 16.85 9.37
N PRO A 133 -11.62 17.91 8.72
CA PRO A 133 -11.33 19.31 9.07
C PRO A 133 -11.83 19.70 10.45
N GLY A 134 -11.12 20.60 11.12
CA GLY A 134 -11.46 21.02 12.48
C GLY A 134 -10.67 22.22 12.97
N ASP A 135 -10.56 22.32 14.29
CA ASP A 135 -9.53 23.16 14.89
C ASP A 135 -8.14 22.51 14.80
N PHE A 136 -7.11 23.30 15.10
CA PHE A 136 -5.71 22.82 15.09
C PHE A 136 -5.30 22.14 16.41
N LEU A 137 -6.23 21.77 17.29
CA LEU A 137 -5.89 21.13 18.57
C LEU A 137 -5.50 19.66 18.38
N LEU A 138 -5.03 19.03 19.46
CA LEU A 138 -4.68 17.61 19.44
C LEU A 138 -5.92 16.71 19.44
N SER A 139 -6.98 17.12 20.16
CA SER A 139 -8.22 16.34 20.25
C SER A 139 -8.99 16.40 18.94
N SER A 140 -9.42 15.26 18.43
CA SER A 140 -10.31 15.20 17.25
C SER A 140 -11.75 15.60 17.57
N SER A 141 -12.08 15.92 18.83
CA SER A 141 -13.41 16.43 19.21
C SER A 141 -13.73 17.80 18.62
N GLY A 142 -12.71 18.56 18.21
CA GLY A 142 -12.86 19.82 17.49
C GLY A 142 -12.98 19.65 15.97
N CYS A 143 -12.86 18.42 15.46
CA CYS A 143 -13.12 18.10 14.06
C CYS A 143 -14.62 18.12 13.77
N SER A 144 -14.96 18.32 12.49
CA SER A 144 -16.28 18.06 11.95
C SER A 144 -16.79 16.70 12.43
N PRO A 145 -18.09 16.57 12.76
CA PRO A 145 -18.66 15.28 13.18
C PRO A 145 -18.60 14.21 12.08
N THR A 146 -18.23 14.58 10.86
CA THR A 146 -18.14 13.68 9.71
C THR A 146 -16.68 13.55 9.25
N PRO A 147 -16.08 12.34 9.30
CA PRO A 147 -14.74 12.08 8.77
C PRO A 147 -14.60 12.45 7.30
N ALA A 148 -13.37 12.74 6.86
CA ALA A 148 -13.11 13.05 5.45
C ALA A 148 -12.55 11.83 4.71
N PHE A 149 -13.08 11.54 3.53
CA PHE A 149 -12.61 10.49 2.64
C PHE A 149 -12.05 11.09 1.35
N TYR A 150 -10.83 10.69 1.02
CA TYR A 150 -10.13 11.11 -0.18
C TYR A 150 -9.65 9.89 -0.95
N ALA A 151 -9.65 9.96 -2.27
CA ALA A 151 -9.05 8.93 -3.11
C ALA A 151 -8.41 9.56 -4.33
N VAL A 152 -7.35 8.95 -4.86
CA VAL A 152 -6.67 9.39 -6.06
C VAL A 152 -6.35 8.19 -6.95
N VAL A 153 -6.49 8.38 -8.25
CA VAL A 153 -5.97 7.48 -9.27
C VAL A 153 -4.54 7.89 -9.57
N ILE A 154 -3.62 6.93 -9.51
CA ILE A 154 -2.20 7.12 -9.84
C ILE A 154 -1.94 6.25 -11.06
N ALA A 155 -1.87 6.90 -12.23
CA ALA A 155 -1.51 6.19 -13.45
C ALA A 155 -0.03 5.81 -13.37
N SER A 156 0.28 4.55 -13.66
CA SER A 156 1.66 4.09 -13.72
C SER A 156 1.78 2.91 -14.65
N ASP A 157 2.82 2.94 -15.47
CA ASP A 157 3.31 1.75 -16.14
C ASP A 157 4.21 1.00 -15.17
N TYR A 158 3.65 -0.06 -14.58
CA TYR A 158 4.44 -1.02 -13.84
C TYR A 158 4.59 -2.31 -14.65
N GLU A 159 5.76 -2.93 -14.53
CA GLU A 159 6.09 -4.18 -15.16
C GLU A 159 6.60 -5.15 -14.10
N GLN A 160 6.53 -6.43 -14.43
CA GLN A 160 7.08 -7.45 -13.56
C GLN A 160 8.60 -7.36 -13.59
N CYS A 161 9.22 -7.11 -12.44
CA CYS A 161 10.68 -7.10 -12.32
C CYS A 161 11.20 -8.55 -12.41
N ARG A 162 11.98 -8.87 -13.45
CA ARG A 162 12.42 -10.24 -13.73
C ARG A 162 13.93 -10.48 -13.62
N ASP A 163 14.77 -9.58 -14.15
CA ASP A 163 16.11 -10.01 -14.54
C ASP A 163 17.25 -9.62 -13.60
N GLU A 164 17.16 -8.50 -12.87
CA GLU A 164 18.34 -7.95 -12.15
C GLU A 164 18.26 -8.04 -10.61
N GLY A 165 17.12 -8.42 -10.04
CA GLY A 165 16.93 -8.43 -8.59
C GLY A 165 17.23 -7.07 -7.94
N VAL A 166 17.16 -6.99 -6.61
CA VAL A 166 17.54 -5.77 -5.89
C VAL A 166 18.40 -6.04 -4.67
N LYS A 167 19.02 -4.98 -4.17
CA LYS A 167 19.75 -4.98 -2.91
C LYS A 167 18.85 -4.52 -1.77
N ALA A 168 19.00 -5.13 -0.62
CA ALA A 168 18.36 -4.74 0.62
C ALA A 168 19.39 -4.46 1.72
N VAL A 169 19.00 -3.67 2.71
CA VAL A 169 19.82 -3.40 3.89
C VAL A 169 18.99 -3.47 5.17
N THR A 170 19.61 -3.88 6.27
CA THR A 170 19.00 -3.73 7.59
C THR A 170 19.14 -2.29 8.04
N THR A 171 18.02 -1.64 8.39
CA THR A 171 18.04 -0.25 8.86
C THR A 171 18.19 -0.16 10.38
N SER A 172 18.81 0.93 10.85
CA SER A 172 18.80 1.31 12.28
C SER A 172 17.68 2.29 12.63
N VAL A 173 16.88 2.73 11.66
CA VAL A 173 15.71 3.58 11.93
C VAL A 173 14.72 2.78 12.80
N PRO A 174 14.27 3.30 13.95
CA PRO A 174 13.37 2.56 14.84
C PRO A 174 12.08 2.13 14.15
N MET A 175 11.67 0.89 14.39
CA MET A 175 10.39 0.37 13.93
C MET A 175 9.24 1.08 14.65
N LYS A 176 8.09 1.21 13.96
CA LYS A 176 6.86 1.67 14.59
C LYS A 176 6.43 0.72 15.71
N PRO A 177 5.87 1.22 16.83
CA PRO A 177 5.24 0.35 17.83
C PRO A 177 4.15 -0.53 17.19
N PRO A 178 3.87 -1.73 17.73
CA PRO A 178 3.00 -2.73 17.08
C PRO A 178 1.64 -2.21 16.62
N LEU A 179 1.00 -1.33 17.40
CA LEU A 179 -0.27 -0.70 17.04
C LEU A 179 -0.19 0.09 15.72
N PHE A 180 0.88 0.87 15.53
CA PHE A 180 1.12 1.67 14.33
C PHE A 180 1.72 0.87 13.17
N ALA A 181 2.37 -0.26 13.46
CA ALA A 181 2.90 -1.15 12.44
C ALA A 181 1.80 -2.00 11.79
N THR A 182 0.88 -2.53 12.60
CA THR A 182 -0.24 -3.38 12.14
C THR A 182 -1.41 -2.58 11.54
N THR A 183 -1.50 -1.27 11.85
CA THR A 183 -2.50 -0.35 11.29
C THR A 183 -1.94 0.37 10.07
N LYS A 184 -2.62 0.33 8.91
CA LYS A 184 -2.16 1.09 7.73
C LYS A 184 -2.55 2.57 7.84
N ASN A 185 -1.70 3.35 8.52
CA ASN A 185 -1.94 4.73 8.90
C ASN A 185 -0.99 5.72 8.21
N VAL A 186 -1.20 7.04 8.32
CA VAL A 186 -0.36 8.05 7.64
C VAL A 186 0.91 8.47 8.38
N ASN A 187 1.21 7.91 9.56
CA ASN A 187 2.41 8.23 10.35
C ASN A 187 3.64 7.53 9.78
N TYR A 188 4.07 7.97 8.59
CA TYR A 188 5.06 7.30 7.74
C TYR A 188 6.49 7.87 7.85
N LEU A 189 6.76 8.79 8.80
CA LEU A 189 8.11 9.32 8.98
C LEU A 189 9.17 8.22 9.18
N PRO A 190 8.96 7.17 10.03
CA PRO A 190 9.90 6.07 10.13
C PRO A 190 10.09 5.33 8.80
N ASN A 191 9.02 5.13 8.02
CA ASN A 191 9.07 4.50 6.70
C ASN A 191 9.87 5.33 5.69
N VAL A 192 9.72 6.65 5.70
CA VAL A 192 10.50 7.57 4.85
C VAL A 192 11.98 7.54 5.22
N LEU A 193 12.32 7.69 6.51
CA LEU A 193 13.71 7.66 6.97
C LEU A 193 14.38 6.32 6.66
N SER A 194 13.62 5.23 6.75
CA SER A 194 14.08 3.87 6.47
C SER A 194 14.36 3.64 4.97
N ILE A 195 13.57 4.23 4.07
CA ILE A 195 13.89 4.26 2.62
C ILE A 195 15.14 5.11 2.36
N MET A 196 15.23 6.30 2.95
CA MET A 196 16.39 7.18 2.75
C MET A 196 17.70 6.50 3.19
N ASP A 197 17.70 5.80 4.32
CA ASP A 197 18.84 5.01 4.79
C ASP A 197 19.23 3.90 3.78
N ALA A 198 18.27 3.27 3.11
CA ALA A 198 18.55 2.31 2.06
C ALA A 198 19.15 2.96 0.81
N GLU A 199 18.58 4.08 0.36
CA GLU A 199 19.04 4.85 -0.80
C GLU A 199 20.47 5.36 -0.59
N ASP A 200 20.78 5.90 0.59
CA ASP A 200 22.13 6.36 0.98
C ASP A 200 23.17 5.23 0.93
N ARG A 201 22.73 3.98 1.08
CA ARG A 201 23.56 2.77 1.03
C ARG A 201 23.47 2.04 -0.31
N GLY A 202 22.84 2.64 -1.32
CA GLY A 202 22.71 2.08 -2.67
C GLY A 202 21.82 0.84 -2.75
N ALA A 203 20.88 0.69 -1.81
CA ALA A 203 19.90 -0.39 -1.78
C ALA A 203 18.52 0.10 -2.21
N PHE A 204 17.68 -0.84 -2.69
CA PHE A 204 16.32 -0.52 -3.16
C PHE A 204 15.39 -0.19 -2.00
N ALA A 205 15.46 -0.97 -0.93
CA ALA A 205 14.72 -0.75 0.30
C ALA A 205 15.43 -1.42 1.48
N SER A 206 15.09 -0.96 2.66
CA SER A 206 15.56 -1.54 3.91
C SER A 206 14.64 -2.66 4.41
N VAL A 207 15.12 -3.39 5.41
CA VAL A 207 14.40 -4.40 6.19
C VAL A 207 14.55 -4.04 7.67
N TRP A 208 13.44 -4.00 8.40
CA TRP A 208 13.47 -3.90 9.86
C TRP A 208 13.69 -5.26 10.50
N VAL A 209 14.43 -5.24 11.61
CA VAL A 209 14.57 -6.35 12.55
C VAL A 209 14.09 -5.82 13.90
N ASP A 210 13.26 -6.59 14.59
CA ASP A 210 12.74 -6.20 15.89
C ASP A 210 13.81 -6.31 17.00
N GLU A 211 13.50 -5.79 18.18
CA GLU A 211 14.41 -5.79 19.33
C GLU A 211 14.78 -7.21 19.81
N GLN A 212 14.00 -8.22 19.42
CA GLN A 212 14.24 -9.63 19.75
C GLN A 212 15.08 -10.35 18.68
N GLY A 213 15.48 -9.64 17.62
CA GLY A 213 16.28 -10.18 16.52
C GLY A 213 15.49 -10.96 15.47
N PHE A 214 14.16 -10.80 15.42
CA PHE A 214 13.31 -11.35 14.37
C PHE A 214 13.14 -10.37 13.22
N VAL A 215 13.10 -10.89 11.99
CA VAL A 215 12.82 -10.07 10.82
C VAL A 215 11.37 -9.60 10.86
N ALA A 216 11.17 -8.31 10.56
CA ALA A 216 9.86 -7.68 10.47
C ALA A 216 9.47 -7.48 8.98
N GLU A 217 9.42 -6.24 8.51
CA GLU A 217 9.01 -5.88 7.15
C GLU A 217 9.94 -4.81 6.57
N GLY A 218 9.78 -4.50 5.28
CA GLY A 218 10.36 -3.31 4.68
C GLY A 218 9.44 -2.09 4.81
N PRO A 219 9.90 -0.89 4.42
CA PRO A 219 9.17 0.37 4.62
C PRO A 219 7.84 0.47 3.85
N MET A 220 7.59 -0.37 2.86
CA MET A 220 6.30 -0.40 2.16
C MET A 220 5.87 -1.80 1.70
N VAL A 221 6.57 -2.84 2.15
CA VAL A 221 6.53 -4.21 1.62
C VAL A 221 6.75 -5.21 2.74
N ASN A 222 6.11 -6.37 2.65
CA ASN A 222 6.52 -7.52 3.44
C ASN A 222 7.79 -8.15 2.85
N VAL A 223 8.39 -9.09 3.56
CA VAL A 223 9.57 -9.84 3.12
C VAL A 223 9.27 -11.33 3.15
N ALA A 224 9.76 -12.06 2.15
CA ALA A 224 9.63 -13.50 2.06
C ALA A 224 11.00 -14.16 1.87
N PHE A 225 11.13 -15.38 2.40
CA PHE A 225 12.36 -16.16 2.41
C PHE A 225 12.10 -17.58 1.92
N LEU A 226 12.99 -18.13 1.11
CA LEU A 226 13.09 -19.56 0.87
C LEU A 226 14.25 -20.11 1.70
N THR A 227 13.97 -20.99 2.65
CA THR A 227 15.02 -21.59 3.49
C THR A 227 15.80 -22.67 2.73
N PRO A 228 16.98 -23.08 3.21
CA PRO A 228 17.70 -24.24 2.66
C PRO A 228 16.90 -25.54 2.68
N HIS A 229 15.91 -25.65 3.57
CA HIS A 229 15.01 -26.80 3.66
C HIS A 229 13.80 -26.70 2.71
N ARG A 230 13.82 -25.74 1.78
CA ARG A 230 12.75 -25.45 0.82
C ARG A 230 11.42 -25.12 1.51
N GLU A 231 11.48 -24.42 2.64
CA GLU A 231 10.30 -23.83 3.29
C GLU A 231 10.18 -22.38 2.82
N LEU A 232 9.00 -22.00 2.30
CA LEU A 232 8.66 -20.60 2.05
C LEU A 232 8.16 -19.98 3.35
N VAL A 233 8.88 -18.99 3.86
CA VAL A 233 8.61 -18.33 5.14
C VAL A 233 8.32 -16.87 4.94
N LEU A 234 7.23 -16.39 5.52
CA LEU A 234 6.99 -14.97 5.76
C LEU A 234 6.97 -14.70 7.27
N PRO A 235 7.51 -13.56 7.72
CA PRO A 235 7.32 -13.11 9.10
C PRO A 235 5.84 -12.97 9.46
N VAL A 236 5.51 -13.36 10.71
CA VAL A 236 4.16 -13.27 11.27
C VAL A 236 3.68 -11.82 11.38
N PHE A 237 2.40 -11.60 11.14
CA PHE A 237 1.77 -10.27 11.12
C PHE A 237 1.41 -9.72 12.52
N ASP A 238 2.23 -10.01 13.54
CA ASP A 238 2.00 -9.54 14.92
C ASP A 238 2.51 -8.11 15.14
N ASN A 239 3.64 -7.78 14.52
CA ASN A 239 4.32 -6.48 14.63
C ASN A 239 4.54 -5.79 13.28
N ILE A 240 3.91 -6.29 12.22
CA ILE A 240 4.04 -5.79 10.85
C ILE A 240 2.69 -5.73 10.15
N LEU A 241 2.63 -5.07 9.01
CA LEU A 241 1.38 -4.97 8.27
C LEU A 241 0.98 -6.34 7.71
N ALA A 242 -0.27 -6.73 7.95
CA ALA A 242 -0.89 -7.88 7.33
C ALA A 242 -1.19 -7.59 5.83
N GLY A 243 -0.15 -7.72 4.98
CA GLY A 243 -0.19 -7.42 3.56
C GLY A 243 -1.22 -8.24 2.79
N CYS A 244 -2.07 -7.60 1.97
CA CYS A 244 -3.00 -8.33 1.09
C CYS A 244 -2.23 -9.21 0.10
N THR A 245 -1.23 -8.66 -0.58
CA THR A 245 -0.36 -9.40 -1.51
C THR A 245 0.37 -10.56 -0.82
N ALA A 246 0.91 -10.35 0.40
CA ALA A 246 1.56 -11.40 1.18
C ALA A 246 0.60 -12.54 1.53
N LYS A 247 -0.62 -12.22 2.00
CA LYS A 247 -1.67 -13.21 2.26
C LYS A 247 -2.08 -13.97 1.01
N ARG A 248 -2.22 -13.25 -0.11
CA ARG A 248 -2.58 -13.86 -1.40
C ARG A 248 -1.48 -14.78 -1.90
N MET A 249 -0.22 -14.37 -1.79
CA MET A 249 0.94 -15.20 -2.10
C MET A 249 0.94 -16.50 -1.28
N LEU A 250 0.75 -16.41 0.04
CA LEU A 250 0.65 -17.59 0.91
C LEU A 250 -0.51 -18.52 0.52
N ALA A 251 -1.66 -17.96 0.12
CA ALA A 251 -2.81 -18.74 -0.32
C ALA A 251 -2.60 -19.41 -1.69
N LEU A 252 -1.79 -18.81 -2.57
CA LEU A 252 -1.50 -19.31 -3.90
C LEU A 252 -0.30 -20.27 -3.95
N ALA A 253 0.70 -20.09 -3.07
CA ALA A 253 1.93 -20.86 -3.05
C ALA A 253 1.73 -22.40 -3.04
N PRO A 254 0.74 -22.98 -2.33
CA PRO A 254 0.50 -24.43 -2.38
C PRO A 254 0.18 -24.98 -3.77
N LYS A 255 -0.35 -24.15 -4.70
CA LYS A 255 -0.58 -24.56 -6.10
C LYS A 255 0.70 -24.91 -6.84
N LEU A 256 1.83 -24.42 -6.35
CA LEU A 256 3.13 -24.61 -6.96
C LEU A 256 4.00 -25.63 -6.23
N ASP A 257 3.52 -26.29 -5.18
CA ASP A 257 4.34 -27.22 -4.38
C ASP A 257 4.99 -28.33 -5.22
N GLY A 258 4.24 -28.90 -6.17
CA GLY A 258 4.76 -29.92 -7.11
C GLY A 258 5.74 -29.42 -8.17
N VAL A 259 5.76 -28.11 -8.44
CA VAL A 259 6.64 -27.47 -9.45
C VAL A 259 7.87 -26.83 -8.79
N LEU A 260 7.67 -26.23 -7.62
CA LEU A 260 8.68 -25.50 -6.86
C LEU A 260 9.34 -26.35 -5.79
N GLN A 261 8.94 -27.61 -5.59
CA GLN A 261 9.55 -28.52 -4.62
C GLN A 261 9.68 -27.85 -3.25
N LEU A 262 8.58 -27.28 -2.73
CA LEU A 262 8.55 -26.64 -1.41
C LEU A 262 8.46 -27.72 -0.33
N THR A 263 9.45 -28.62 -0.28
CA THR A 263 9.44 -29.79 0.62
C THR A 263 9.37 -29.43 2.11
N GLY A 264 9.77 -28.21 2.47
CA GLY A 264 9.65 -27.67 3.83
C GLY A 264 8.30 -27.02 4.12
N GLY A 265 7.42 -26.89 3.12
CA GLY A 265 6.09 -26.31 3.21
C GLY A 265 6.07 -24.78 3.07
N VAL A 266 4.92 -24.20 3.42
CA VAL A 266 4.68 -22.75 3.44
C VAL A 266 4.27 -22.35 4.85
N SER A 267 4.96 -21.38 5.44
CA SER A 267 4.70 -20.96 6.81
C SER A 267 4.68 -19.44 6.98
N ASN A 268 3.89 -19.03 7.96
CA ASN A 268 3.83 -17.66 8.44
C ASN A 268 4.25 -17.66 9.91
N ARG A 269 5.53 -17.41 10.18
CA ARG A 269 6.14 -17.60 11.51
C ARG A 269 7.24 -16.58 11.76
N LYS A 270 7.64 -16.44 13.02
CA LYS A 270 8.84 -15.69 13.37
C LYS A 270 10.07 -16.35 12.72
N ILE A 271 10.94 -15.52 12.16
CA ILE A 271 12.21 -15.92 11.57
C ILE A 271 13.31 -15.01 12.14
N THR A 272 14.33 -15.61 12.73
CA THR A 272 15.46 -14.82 13.27
C THR A 272 16.28 -14.25 12.12
N VAL A 273 16.94 -13.11 12.32
CA VAL A 273 17.83 -12.55 11.29
C VAL A 273 18.95 -13.54 10.91
N HIS A 274 19.41 -14.35 11.86
CA HIS A 274 20.41 -15.39 11.62
C HIS A 274 19.89 -16.50 10.71
N GLU A 275 18.66 -16.95 10.90
CA GLU A 275 18.01 -17.90 10.01
C GLU A 275 17.74 -17.29 8.63
N ALA A 276 17.18 -16.08 8.60
CA ALA A 276 16.85 -15.37 7.38
C ALA A 276 18.09 -15.14 6.48
N ARG A 277 19.24 -14.81 7.07
CA ARG A 277 20.52 -14.65 6.33
C ARG A 277 21.05 -15.94 5.70
N ARG A 278 20.53 -17.11 6.09
CA ARG A 278 20.88 -18.41 5.47
C ARG A 278 19.88 -18.83 4.40
N CYS A 279 18.90 -17.99 4.06
CA CYS A 279 17.97 -18.29 2.98
C CYS A 279 18.70 -18.45 1.63
N VAL A 280 18.10 -19.23 0.75
CA VAL A 280 18.60 -19.44 -0.62
C VAL A 280 17.94 -18.49 -1.61
N GLU A 281 16.76 -17.96 -1.30
CA GLU A 281 16.08 -16.91 -2.05
C GLU A 281 15.37 -15.96 -1.07
N MET A 282 15.25 -14.69 -1.44
CA MET A 282 14.58 -13.65 -0.66
C MET A 282 13.83 -12.72 -1.60
N ALA A 283 12.73 -12.13 -1.15
CA ALA A 283 12.01 -11.14 -1.95
C ALA A 283 11.26 -10.12 -1.09
N PHE A 284 11.10 -8.91 -1.61
CA PHE A 284 10.05 -8.01 -1.17
C PHE A 284 8.70 -8.41 -1.77
N VAL A 285 7.63 -8.21 -1.01
CA VAL A 285 6.26 -8.58 -1.41
C VAL A 285 5.33 -7.40 -1.14
N GLY A 286 4.73 -6.83 -2.20
CA GLY A 286 3.81 -5.69 -2.06
C GLY A 286 2.95 -5.44 -3.29
N SER A 287 1.90 -4.63 -3.17
CA SER A 287 0.89 -4.52 -4.23
C SER A 287 1.41 -3.94 -5.56
N GLY A 288 2.30 -2.95 -5.51
CA GLY A 288 2.89 -2.35 -6.72
C GLY A 288 3.99 -3.19 -7.36
N LEU A 289 4.63 -4.06 -6.58
CA LEU A 289 5.71 -4.96 -6.98
C LEU A 289 5.45 -6.32 -6.30
N PRO A 290 4.61 -7.17 -6.92
CA PRO A 290 4.02 -8.33 -6.24
C PRO A 290 5.05 -9.23 -5.56
N VAL A 291 6.12 -9.57 -6.28
CA VAL A 291 7.32 -10.22 -5.76
C VAL A 291 8.52 -9.61 -6.45
N LEU A 292 9.42 -9.00 -5.66
CA LEU A 292 10.66 -8.39 -6.12
C LEU A 292 11.84 -9.13 -5.49
N PRO A 293 12.57 -9.96 -6.25
CA PRO A 293 13.69 -10.74 -5.74
C PRO A 293 14.81 -9.87 -5.16
N ILE A 294 15.33 -10.28 -4.01
CA ILE A 294 16.47 -9.66 -3.33
C ILE A 294 17.68 -10.58 -3.49
N VAL A 295 18.75 -10.06 -4.09
CA VAL A 295 19.97 -10.81 -4.41
C VAL A 295 21.14 -10.50 -3.48
N GLU A 296 21.05 -9.40 -2.74
CA GLU A 296 22.05 -8.96 -1.77
C GLU A 296 21.34 -8.37 -0.55
N TRP A 297 21.74 -8.77 0.67
CA TRP A 297 21.28 -8.18 1.92
C TRP A 297 22.45 -7.85 2.83
N ASP A 298 22.58 -6.58 3.23
CA ASP A 298 23.70 -6.07 4.06
C ASP A 298 25.08 -6.32 3.42
N GLY A 299 25.18 -6.18 2.10
CA GLY A 299 26.42 -6.41 1.35
C GLY A 299 26.82 -7.88 1.23
N GLN A 300 25.98 -8.81 1.67
CA GLN A 300 26.18 -10.25 1.51
C GLN A 300 25.22 -10.80 0.45
N PRO A 301 25.66 -11.73 -0.42
CA PRO A 301 24.77 -12.36 -1.38
C PRO A 301 23.69 -13.17 -0.67
N VAL A 302 22.46 -13.09 -1.17
CA VAL A 302 21.38 -14.02 -0.82
C VAL A 302 21.55 -15.26 -1.68
N GLY A 303 21.69 -16.45 -1.07
CA GLY A 303 21.96 -17.68 -1.81
C GLY A 303 23.23 -17.59 -2.65
N ASP A 304 23.09 -17.67 -3.98
CA ASP A 304 24.18 -17.53 -4.95
C ASP A 304 24.32 -16.11 -5.53
N GLY A 305 23.57 -15.13 -5.00
CA GLY A 305 23.56 -13.75 -5.45
C GLY A 305 22.78 -13.51 -6.75
N LYS A 306 21.91 -14.45 -7.14
CA LYS A 306 21.10 -14.34 -8.36
C LYS A 306 19.60 -14.44 -8.05
N VAL A 307 18.79 -14.00 -9.00
CA VAL A 307 17.33 -14.19 -8.92
C VAL A 307 17.02 -15.68 -8.93
N GLY A 308 16.37 -16.14 -7.87
CA GLY A 308 16.02 -17.54 -7.71
C GLY A 308 14.71 -17.94 -8.42
N PRO A 309 14.59 -19.21 -8.84
CA PRO A 309 13.44 -19.69 -9.61
C PRO A 309 12.14 -19.73 -8.81
N VAL A 310 12.18 -19.88 -7.47
CA VAL A 310 10.96 -19.92 -6.65
C VAL A 310 10.34 -18.54 -6.54
N MET A 311 11.13 -17.51 -6.25
CA MET A 311 10.63 -16.13 -6.19
C MET A 311 10.13 -15.66 -7.56
N LEU A 312 10.80 -16.06 -8.65
CA LEU A 312 10.35 -15.75 -10.01
C LEU A 312 9.02 -16.43 -10.33
N ALA A 313 8.84 -17.70 -9.98
CA ALA A 313 7.59 -18.41 -10.19
C ALA A 313 6.43 -17.89 -9.32
N LEU A 314 6.72 -17.46 -8.08
CA LEU A 314 5.72 -16.77 -7.24
C LEU A 314 5.34 -15.41 -7.82
N SER A 315 6.31 -14.69 -8.39
CA SER A 315 6.07 -13.46 -9.14
C SER A 315 5.13 -13.71 -10.31
N ASP A 316 5.41 -14.72 -11.14
CA ASP A 316 4.58 -15.11 -12.29
C ASP A 316 3.16 -15.50 -11.87
N LEU A 317 3.03 -16.29 -10.81
CA LEU A 317 1.75 -16.72 -10.29
C LEU A 317 0.89 -15.55 -9.80
N LEU A 318 1.48 -14.63 -9.04
CA LEU A 318 0.78 -13.45 -8.57
C LEU A 318 0.42 -12.50 -9.71
N TRP A 319 1.32 -12.32 -10.67
CA TRP A 319 1.07 -11.49 -11.84
C TRP A 319 -0.09 -12.04 -12.68
N GLU A 320 -0.13 -13.35 -12.88
CA GLU A 320 -1.25 -14.01 -13.57
C GLU A 320 -2.54 -13.90 -12.75
N ASP A 321 -2.50 -14.07 -11.43
CA ASP A 321 -3.67 -13.89 -10.58
C ASP A 321 -4.20 -12.45 -10.62
N MET A 322 -3.33 -11.44 -10.75
CA MET A 322 -3.73 -10.04 -10.97
C MET A 322 -4.42 -9.82 -12.32
N LYS A 323 -3.98 -10.55 -13.36
CA LYS A 323 -4.49 -10.44 -14.73
C LYS A 323 -5.75 -11.24 -15.01
N SER A 324 -5.89 -12.42 -14.43
CA SER A 324 -6.96 -13.37 -14.77
C SER A 324 -7.60 -14.03 -13.55
N GLY A 325 -7.09 -13.79 -12.35
CA GLY A 325 -7.60 -14.36 -11.12
C GLY A 325 -9.01 -13.87 -10.75
N PRO A 326 -9.68 -14.58 -9.82
CA PRO A 326 -11.09 -14.38 -9.53
C PRO A 326 -11.40 -13.12 -8.71
N HIS A 327 -10.41 -12.52 -8.03
CA HIS A 327 -10.61 -11.35 -7.15
C HIS A 327 -10.37 -10.03 -7.88
N ARG A 328 -11.03 -9.86 -9.03
CA ARG A 328 -10.94 -8.69 -9.89
C ARG A 328 -12.31 -8.05 -10.00
N ILE A 329 -12.39 -6.75 -9.81
CA ILE A 329 -13.62 -5.96 -10.02
C ILE A 329 -13.47 -5.21 -11.34
N PRO A 330 -14.24 -5.57 -12.39
CA PRO A 330 -14.23 -4.83 -13.65
C PRO A 330 -14.71 -3.40 -13.44
N VAL A 331 -13.96 -2.44 -14.00
CA VAL A 331 -14.35 -1.03 -13.97
C VAL A 331 -15.19 -0.73 -15.23
N PRO A 332 -16.38 -0.12 -15.10
CA PRO A 332 -17.25 0.21 -16.22
C PRO A 332 -16.79 1.51 -16.88
N TYR A 333 -15.72 1.44 -17.68
CA TYR A 333 -15.26 2.59 -18.46
C TYR A 333 -16.33 3.00 -19.50
N TYR A 334 -16.51 4.31 -19.65
CA TYR A 334 -17.38 4.93 -20.64
C TYR A 334 -16.58 5.36 -21.88
#